data_AF-A0A0A4AA99-F1
#
_entry.id   AF-A0A0A4AA99-F1
#
_cell.length_a   1.000
_cell.length_b   1.000
_cell.length_c   1.000
_cell.angle_alpha   90.00
_cell.angle_beta   90.00
_cell.angle_gamma   90.00
#
_symmetry.space_group_name_H-M   'P 1'
#
loop_
_entity.id
_entity.type
_entity.pdbx_description
1 polymer ?
#
loop_
_entity_poly.entity_id
_entity_poly.type
_entity_poly.pdbx_seq_one_letter_code
_entity_poly.pdbx_strand_id
1 'polypeptide(L)'
;MMTLLAPATVAVFVYMLLLWLPELQDPAPVLRRWSRTGSNPAGIHAVDAVVTAATGRFAARHALTETQTALLNGMSSRPAMVPVTLLIHPALVRYDGTRFVRGSAFNLLLAGLAGLGLIFPPTVGAALGDVPLWVFPLTDIVTFAMGWFLLKNALSDISLINLVLTGKH
;
A
#
# COMPACT_ATOMS: atom_id res chain seq x y z
N MET A 1 30.18 9.87 -8.47
CA MET A 1 28.86 10.27 -7.95
C MET A 1 27.75 9.37 -8.49
N MET A 2 27.64 9.21 -9.83
CA MET A 2 26.67 8.26 -10.41
C MET A 2 26.90 6.79 -10.06
N THR A 3 28.12 6.42 -9.70
CA THR A 3 28.48 5.07 -9.21
C THR A 3 27.74 4.64 -7.94
N LEU A 4 27.23 5.59 -7.14
CA LEU A 4 26.43 5.32 -5.94
C LEU A 4 24.95 5.67 -6.13
N LEU A 5 24.64 6.73 -6.90
CA LEU A 5 23.27 7.15 -7.13
C LEU A 5 22.49 6.17 -8.00
N ALA A 6 23.07 5.68 -9.11
CA ALA A 6 22.41 4.73 -10.00
C ALA A 6 21.97 3.43 -9.29
N PRO A 7 22.84 2.72 -8.54
CA PRO A 7 22.41 1.52 -7.82
C PRO A 7 21.41 1.84 -6.70
N ALA A 8 21.48 3.01 -6.06
CA ALA A 8 20.51 3.43 -5.06
C ALA A 8 19.12 3.67 -5.69
N THR A 9 19.04 4.40 -6.80
CA THR A 9 17.79 4.59 -7.57
C THR A 9 17.20 3.24 -7.98
N VAL A 10 18.01 2.35 -8.55
CA VAL A 10 17.56 1.01 -8.96
C VAL A 10 17.06 0.20 -7.77
N ALA A 11 17.79 0.20 -6.65
CA ALA A 11 17.39 -0.54 -5.46
C ALA A 11 16.05 -0.05 -4.89
N VAL A 12 15.87 1.27 -4.78
CA VAL A 12 14.61 1.85 -4.28
C VAL A 12 13.47 1.61 -5.26
N PHE A 13 13.72 1.74 -6.58
CA PHE A 13 12.72 1.45 -7.62
C PHE A 13 12.28 -0.02 -7.56
N VAL A 14 13.22 -0.97 -7.54
CA VAL A 14 12.91 -2.40 -7.46
C VAL A 14 12.15 -2.73 -6.18
N TYR A 15 12.58 -2.19 -5.03
CA TYR A 15 11.88 -2.37 -3.77
C TYR A 15 10.43 -1.86 -3.85
N MET A 16 10.23 -0.65 -4.36
CA MET A 16 8.90 -0.06 -4.50
C MET A 16 8.02 -0.85 -5.46
N LEU A 17 8.60 -1.36 -6.56
CA LEU A 17 7.91 -2.18 -7.53
C LEU A 17 7.47 -3.52 -6.94
N LEU A 18 8.33 -4.17 -6.14
CA LEU A 18 7.96 -5.38 -5.40
C LEU A 18 6.88 -5.11 -4.36
N LEU A 19 6.95 -3.97 -3.66
CA LEU A 19 5.93 -3.56 -2.70
C LEU A 19 4.60 -3.26 -3.39
N TRP A 20 4.62 -2.74 -4.61
CA TRP A 20 3.41 -2.39 -5.36
C TRP A 20 2.86 -3.54 -6.21
N LEU A 21 3.63 -4.61 -6.42
CA LEU A 21 3.24 -5.80 -7.20
C LEU A 21 1.86 -6.35 -6.81
N PRO A 22 1.46 -6.41 -5.51
CA PRO A 22 0.11 -6.84 -5.14
C PRO A 22 -1.02 -5.99 -5.73
N GLU A 23 -0.82 -4.72 -6.06
CA GLU A 23 -1.84 -3.87 -6.70
C GLU A 23 -2.13 -4.31 -8.16
N LEU A 24 -1.18 -4.99 -8.79
CA LEU A 24 -1.31 -5.49 -10.16
C LEU A 24 -1.92 -6.90 -10.22
N GLN A 25 -1.95 -7.60 -9.10
CA GLN A 25 -2.42 -8.98 -9.01
C GLN A 25 -3.87 -9.04 -8.54
N ASP A 26 -4.59 -10.06 -8.99
CA ASP A 26 -5.92 -10.33 -8.45
C ASP A 26 -5.84 -10.71 -6.96
N PRO A 27 -6.74 -10.17 -6.12
CA PRO A 27 -7.95 -9.42 -6.46
C PRO A 27 -7.86 -7.89 -6.33
N ALA A 28 -6.67 -7.29 -6.28
CA ALA A 28 -6.50 -5.88 -5.92
C ALA A 28 -7.26 -4.88 -6.83
N PRO A 29 -7.23 -5.00 -8.18
CA PRO A 29 -7.98 -4.10 -9.05
C PRO A 29 -9.50 -4.17 -8.82
N VAL A 30 -10.02 -5.37 -8.54
CA VAL A 30 -11.44 -5.60 -8.23
C VAL A 30 -11.82 -4.91 -6.92
N LEU A 31 -11.03 -5.11 -5.87
CA LEU A 31 -11.25 -4.47 -4.56
C LEU A 31 -11.21 -2.94 -4.66
N ARG A 32 -10.23 -2.38 -5.41
CA ARG A 32 -10.09 -0.94 -5.64
C ARG A 32 -11.27 -0.35 -6.42
N ARG A 33 -11.76 -1.07 -7.44
CA ARG A 33 -12.93 -0.64 -8.21
C ARG A 33 -14.17 -0.65 -7.34
N TRP A 34 -14.42 -1.74 -6.65
CA TRP A 34 -15.56 -1.91 -5.75
C TRP A 34 -15.60 -0.84 -4.66
N SER A 35 -14.47 -0.55 -4.00
CA SER A 35 -14.44 0.44 -2.92
C SER A 35 -14.72 1.87 -3.39
N ARG A 36 -14.42 2.19 -4.66
CA ARG A 36 -14.66 3.52 -5.26
C ARG A 36 -16.08 3.68 -5.78
N THR A 37 -16.57 2.71 -6.54
CA THR A 37 -17.83 2.87 -7.26
C THR A 37 -19.03 2.35 -6.46
N GLY A 38 -18.80 1.53 -5.44
CA GLY A 38 -19.85 0.75 -4.79
C GLY A 38 -20.60 -0.18 -5.76
N SER A 39 -20.16 -0.22 -7.02
CA SER A 39 -20.88 -0.84 -8.13
C SER A 39 -20.25 -2.17 -8.48
N ASN A 40 -21.14 -3.11 -8.78
CA ASN A 40 -20.86 -4.53 -8.82
C ASN A 40 -20.93 -4.99 -10.29
N PRO A 41 -19.83 -4.97 -11.06
CA PRO A 41 -19.89 -5.27 -12.49
C PRO A 41 -20.15 -6.75 -12.79
N ALA A 42 -20.03 -7.65 -11.80
CA ALA A 42 -20.13 -9.10 -11.98
C ALA A 42 -20.76 -9.80 -10.77
N GLY A 43 -22.02 -9.48 -10.44
CA GLY A 43 -22.83 -10.23 -9.47
C GLY A 43 -22.39 -10.08 -8.00
N ILE A 44 -23.35 -9.78 -7.14
CA ILE A 44 -23.14 -9.47 -5.71
C ILE A 44 -22.27 -10.51 -4.99
N HIS A 45 -22.46 -11.79 -5.31
CA HIS A 45 -21.76 -12.90 -4.68
C HIS A 45 -20.26 -13.00 -4.99
N ALA A 46 -19.80 -12.57 -6.17
CA ALA A 46 -18.40 -12.72 -6.55
C ALA A 46 -17.50 -11.72 -5.81
N VAL A 47 -17.96 -10.47 -5.67
CA VAL A 47 -17.21 -9.43 -4.95
C VAL A 47 -17.25 -9.67 -3.45
N ASP A 48 -18.38 -10.11 -2.90
CA ASP A 48 -18.47 -10.48 -1.48
C ASP A 48 -17.50 -11.59 -1.14
N ALA A 49 -17.42 -12.65 -1.96
CA ALA A 49 -16.45 -13.74 -1.76
C ALA A 49 -15.00 -13.23 -1.78
N VAL A 50 -14.68 -12.30 -2.69
CA VAL A 50 -13.35 -11.67 -2.80
C VAL A 50 -13.02 -10.83 -1.56
N VAL A 51 -13.96 -10.01 -1.08
CA VAL A 51 -13.79 -9.18 0.12
C VAL A 51 -13.64 -10.06 1.35
N THR A 52 -14.50 -11.04 1.54
CA THR A 52 -14.42 -11.99 2.67
C THR A 52 -13.13 -12.78 2.64
N ALA A 53 -12.66 -13.24 1.48
CA ALA A 53 -11.38 -13.93 1.36
C ALA A 53 -10.19 -12.99 1.67
N ALA A 54 -10.23 -11.74 1.23
CA ALA A 54 -9.20 -10.74 1.54
C ALA A 54 -9.16 -10.44 3.05
N THR A 55 -10.32 -10.20 3.67
CA THR A 55 -10.45 -9.99 5.13
C THR A 55 -9.99 -11.21 5.91
N GLY A 56 -10.34 -12.42 5.48
CA GLY A 56 -9.91 -13.67 6.11
C GLY A 56 -8.39 -13.84 6.07
N ARG A 57 -7.75 -13.58 4.92
CA ARG A 57 -6.28 -13.61 4.80
C ARG A 57 -5.61 -12.56 5.69
N PHE A 58 -6.17 -11.35 5.73
CA PHE A 58 -5.68 -10.27 6.59
C PHE A 58 -5.79 -10.65 8.08
N ALA A 59 -6.96 -11.13 8.51
CA ALA A 59 -7.22 -11.57 9.86
C ALA A 59 -6.30 -12.71 10.29
N ALA A 60 -6.13 -13.72 9.43
CA ALA A 60 -5.22 -14.84 9.69
C ALA A 60 -3.76 -14.39 9.86
N ARG A 61 -3.29 -13.48 9.00
CA ARG A 61 -1.91 -12.95 9.08
C ARG A 61 -1.64 -12.18 10.37
N HIS A 62 -2.66 -11.52 10.92
CA HIS A 62 -2.54 -10.72 12.13
C HIS A 62 -3.09 -11.42 13.38
N ALA A 63 -3.46 -12.70 13.27
CA ALA A 63 -4.04 -13.50 14.34
C ALA A 63 -5.22 -12.80 15.05
N LEU A 64 -6.10 -12.17 14.27
CA LEU A 64 -7.27 -11.50 14.82
C LEU A 64 -8.28 -12.50 15.37
N THR A 65 -9.01 -12.11 16.41
CA THR A 65 -10.09 -12.93 16.97
C THR A 65 -11.26 -13.03 16.00
N GLU A 66 -12.16 -14.00 16.21
CA GLU A 66 -13.41 -14.11 15.44
C GLU A 66 -14.26 -12.84 15.55
N THR A 67 -14.33 -12.24 16.73
CA THR A 67 -15.06 -10.99 16.97
C THR A 67 -14.47 -9.82 16.17
N GLN A 68 -13.14 -9.67 16.15
CA GLN A 68 -12.46 -8.65 15.35
C GLN A 68 -12.64 -8.89 13.85
N THR A 69 -12.57 -10.15 13.42
CA THR A 69 -12.81 -10.54 12.02
C THR A 69 -14.24 -10.24 11.59
N ALA A 70 -15.23 -10.48 12.46
CA ALA A 70 -16.62 -10.13 12.21
C ALA A 70 -16.84 -8.62 12.09
N LEU A 71 -16.17 -7.81 12.93
CA LEU A 71 -16.19 -6.34 12.79
C LEU A 71 -15.63 -5.90 11.44
N LEU A 72 -14.52 -6.50 11.00
CA LEU A 72 -13.93 -6.18 9.70
C LEU A 72 -14.85 -6.57 8.54
N ASN A 73 -15.47 -7.76 8.61
CA ASN A 73 -16.46 -8.20 7.63
C ASN A 73 -17.69 -7.29 7.63
N GLY A 74 -18.10 -6.74 8.78
CA GLY A 74 -19.21 -5.78 8.86
C GLY A 74 -18.97 -4.50 8.07
N MET A 75 -17.71 -4.12 7.85
CA MET A 75 -17.35 -2.96 7.02
C MET A 75 -17.69 -3.17 5.54
N SER A 76 -17.87 -4.41 5.06
CA SER A 76 -18.21 -4.69 3.65
C SER A 76 -19.54 -4.07 3.22
N SER A 77 -20.45 -3.84 4.18
CA SER A 77 -21.72 -3.12 3.96
C SER A 77 -21.52 -1.67 3.49
N ARG A 78 -20.33 -1.10 3.70
CA ARG A 78 -19.95 0.26 3.30
C ARG A 78 -18.61 0.20 2.58
N PRO A 79 -18.60 0.00 1.24
CA PRO A 79 -17.36 -0.21 0.46
C PRO A 79 -16.28 0.87 0.66
N ALA A 80 -16.69 2.12 0.87
CA ALA A 80 -15.79 3.24 1.13
C ALA A 80 -15.09 3.20 2.51
N MET A 81 -15.60 2.39 3.44
CA MET A 81 -15.06 2.20 4.79
C MET A 81 -14.22 0.93 4.91
N VAL A 82 -13.93 0.22 3.82
CA VAL A 82 -13.06 -0.95 3.85
C VAL A 82 -11.61 -0.53 3.65
N PRO A 83 -10.67 -0.98 4.53
CA PRO A 83 -9.26 -0.63 4.45
C PRO A 83 -8.55 -1.44 3.34
N VAL A 84 -8.95 -1.19 2.10
CA VAL A 84 -8.54 -1.97 0.92
C VAL A 84 -7.02 -2.01 0.74
N THR A 85 -6.31 -0.93 1.05
CA THR A 85 -4.84 -0.90 0.92
C THR A 85 -4.20 -1.85 1.92
N LEU A 86 -4.73 -1.96 3.14
CA LEU A 86 -4.21 -2.92 4.12
C LEU A 86 -4.60 -4.35 3.79
N LEU A 87 -5.78 -4.57 3.21
CA LEU A 87 -6.17 -5.90 2.71
C LEU A 87 -5.26 -6.38 1.58
N ILE A 88 -4.83 -5.47 0.69
CA ILE A 88 -3.89 -5.77 -0.41
C ILE A 88 -2.46 -5.89 0.13
N HIS A 89 -2.05 -5.01 1.05
CA HIS A 89 -0.69 -4.90 1.58
C HIS A 89 -0.64 -5.09 3.10
N PRO A 90 -0.90 -6.30 3.60
CA PRO A 90 -1.01 -6.52 5.03
C PRO A 90 0.33 -6.34 5.78
N ALA A 91 1.46 -6.40 5.08
CA ALA A 91 2.77 -6.15 5.67
C ALA A 91 3.02 -4.69 6.05
N LEU A 92 2.21 -3.74 5.53
CA LEU A 92 2.31 -2.33 5.90
C LEU A 92 1.92 -2.08 7.36
N VAL A 93 1.23 -3.03 7.99
CA VAL A 93 0.83 -2.93 9.40
C VAL A 93 1.27 -4.14 10.19
N ARG A 94 1.30 -3.94 11.51
CA ARG A 94 1.47 -4.99 12.50
C ARG A 94 0.41 -4.79 13.57
N TYR A 95 -0.20 -5.88 14.01
CA TYR A 95 -1.07 -5.86 15.17
C TYR A 95 -0.21 -6.00 16.43
N ASP A 96 -0.36 -5.09 17.39
CA ASP A 96 0.40 -5.09 18.65
C ASP A 96 -0.33 -5.79 19.82
N GLY A 97 -1.50 -6.37 19.56
CA GLY A 97 -2.40 -6.95 20.56
C GLY A 97 -3.53 -6.02 20.99
N THR A 98 -3.43 -4.73 20.67
CA THR A 98 -4.48 -3.73 20.96
C THR A 98 -4.93 -3.02 19.71
N ARG A 99 -4.00 -2.60 18.85
CA ARG A 99 -4.25 -1.83 17.63
C ARG A 99 -3.26 -2.18 16.53
N PHE A 100 -3.56 -1.70 15.33
CA PHE A 100 -2.64 -1.72 14.21
C PHE A 100 -1.66 -0.54 14.27
N VAL A 101 -0.39 -0.86 14.19
CA VAL A 101 0.72 0.09 14.08
C VAL A 101 1.49 -0.13 12.78
N ARG A 102 2.37 0.81 12.44
CA ARG A 102 3.21 0.72 11.24
C ARG A 102 4.07 -0.55 11.29
N GLY A 103 3.98 -1.35 10.23
CA GLY A 103 4.83 -2.52 10.03
C GLY A 103 6.21 -2.15 9.50
N SER A 104 7.10 -3.14 9.42
CA SER A 104 8.45 -2.95 8.84
C SER A 104 8.39 -2.47 7.39
N ALA A 105 7.48 -3.03 6.58
CA ALA A 105 7.31 -2.61 5.18
C ALA A 105 6.88 -1.13 5.06
N PHE A 106 6.07 -0.63 6.01
CA PHE A 106 5.68 0.78 6.03
C PHE A 106 6.85 1.69 6.42
N ASN A 107 7.68 1.27 7.37
CA ASN A 107 8.88 2.03 7.72
C ASN A 107 9.89 2.06 6.57
N LEU A 108 10.05 0.95 5.84
CA LEU A 108 10.87 0.89 4.64
C LEU A 108 10.31 1.73 3.50
N LEU A 109 8.97 1.75 3.32
CA LEU A 109 8.30 2.67 2.39
C LEU A 109 8.62 4.13 2.70
N LEU A 110 8.53 4.54 3.97
CA LEU A 110 8.91 5.88 4.41
C LEU A 110 10.39 6.18 4.14
N ALA A 111 11.28 5.25 4.48
CA ALA A 111 12.71 5.40 4.24
C ALA A 111 13.02 5.52 2.74
N GLY A 112 12.35 4.73 1.89
CA GLY A 112 12.46 4.81 0.44
C GLY A 112 12.02 6.17 -0.11
N LEU A 113 10.87 6.68 0.34
CA LEU A 113 10.38 8.02 -0.04
C LEU A 113 11.33 9.14 0.40
N ALA A 114 11.86 9.06 1.63
CA ALA A 114 12.86 10.01 2.11
C ALA A 114 14.17 9.91 1.31
N GLY A 115 14.61 8.70 0.99
CA GLY A 115 15.76 8.42 0.14
C GLY A 115 15.63 9.02 -1.25
N LEU A 116 14.45 8.95 -1.88
CA LEU A 116 14.19 9.61 -3.16
C LEU A 116 14.38 11.13 -3.07
N GLY A 117 14.02 11.76 -1.95
CA GLY A 117 14.27 13.19 -1.73
C GLY A 117 15.76 13.56 -1.77
N LEU A 118 16.65 12.62 -1.44
CA LEU A 118 18.10 12.79 -1.49
C LEU A 118 18.67 12.41 -2.86
N ILE A 119 18.07 11.42 -3.53
CA ILE A 119 18.55 10.87 -4.82
C ILE A 119 18.09 11.73 -6.00
N PHE A 120 16.86 12.26 -5.97
CA PHE A 120 16.25 12.95 -7.10
C PHE A 120 16.98 14.23 -7.53
N PRO A 121 17.36 15.16 -6.63
CA PRO A 121 18.07 16.38 -7.05
C PRO A 121 19.38 16.11 -7.81
N PRO A 122 20.29 15.24 -7.34
CA PRO A 122 21.52 14.96 -8.09
C PRO A 122 21.29 14.12 -9.35
N THR A 123 20.27 13.25 -9.42
CA THR A 123 19.95 12.52 -10.67
C THR A 123 19.44 13.47 -11.75
N VAL A 124 18.60 14.45 -11.40
CA VAL A 124 18.19 15.54 -12.31
C VAL A 124 19.40 16.37 -12.75
N GLY A 125 20.25 16.79 -11.81
CA GLY A 125 21.44 17.60 -12.12
C GLY A 125 22.40 16.91 -13.11
N ALA A 126 22.58 15.60 -12.98
CA ALA A 126 23.38 14.82 -13.93
C ALA A 126 22.69 14.65 -15.29
N ALA A 127 21.36 14.49 -15.31
CA ALA A 127 20.59 14.31 -16.54
C ALA A 127 20.57 15.54 -17.45
N LEU A 128 20.79 16.74 -16.90
CA LEU A 128 20.94 17.95 -17.70
C LEU A 128 22.15 17.90 -18.64
N GLY A 129 23.19 17.14 -18.30
CA GLY A 129 24.41 17.01 -19.09
C GLY A 129 24.42 15.83 -20.07
N ASP A 130 23.50 14.86 -19.92
CA ASP A 130 23.50 13.63 -20.72
C ASP A 130 22.07 13.03 -20.82
N VAL A 131 21.54 12.97 -22.05
CA VAL A 131 20.15 12.59 -22.33
C VAL A 131 19.81 11.17 -21.81
N PRO A 132 20.62 10.14 -22.04
CA PRO A 132 20.45 8.82 -21.43
C PRO A 132 20.20 8.80 -19.91
N LEU A 133 20.77 9.73 -19.15
CA LEU A 133 20.65 9.75 -17.68
C LEU A 133 19.27 10.18 -17.20
N TRP A 134 18.38 10.68 -18.08
CA TRP A 134 16.99 11.01 -17.73
C TRP A 134 16.16 9.81 -17.27
N VAL A 135 16.61 8.58 -17.57
CA VAL A 135 15.96 7.37 -17.05
C VAL A 135 15.89 7.38 -15.52
N PHE A 136 16.91 7.89 -14.83
CA PHE A 136 16.97 7.92 -13.36
C PHE A 136 15.92 8.85 -12.73
N PRO A 137 15.86 10.16 -13.06
CA PRO A 137 14.84 11.03 -12.49
C PRO A 137 13.41 10.62 -12.90
N LEU A 138 13.21 10.03 -14.09
CA LEU A 138 11.93 9.45 -14.47
C LEU A 138 11.54 8.26 -13.58
N THR A 139 12.49 7.36 -13.30
CA THR A 139 12.25 6.25 -12.37
C THR A 139 12.00 6.74 -10.95
N ASP A 140 12.68 7.80 -10.49
CA ASP A 140 12.46 8.40 -9.18
C ASP A 140 11.03 8.97 -9.05
N ILE A 141 10.53 9.65 -10.09
CA ILE A 141 9.15 10.19 -10.13
C ILE A 141 8.11 9.06 -10.03
N VAL A 142 8.28 7.99 -10.81
CA VAL A 142 7.37 6.84 -10.80
C VAL A 142 7.40 6.16 -9.42
N THR A 143 8.59 5.96 -8.86
CA THR A 143 8.77 5.39 -7.52
C THR A 143 8.09 6.24 -6.46
N PHE A 144 8.24 7.56 -6.53
CA PHE A 144 7.61 8.49 -5.61
C PHE A 144 6.08 8.40 -5.72
N ALA A 145 5.52 8.39 -6.93
CA ALA A 145 4.08 8.28 -7.13
C ALA A 145 3.50 6.98 -6.54
N MET A 146 4.17 5.84 -6.78
CA MET A 146 3.79 4.53 -6.23
C MET A 146 3.84 4.54 -4.70
N GLY A 147 4.95 5.02 -4.14
CA GLY A 147 5.13 5.04 -2.70
C GLY A 147 4.20 6.01 -1.99
N TRP A 148 3.99 7.20 -2.57
CA TRP A 148 3.07 8.21 -2.03
C TRP A 148 1.62 7.71 -2.03
N PHE A 149 1.19 7.03 -3.10
CA PHE A 149 -0.11 6.39 -3.16
C PHE A 149 -0.31 5.38 -2.03
N LEU A 150 0.65 4.47 -1.82
CA LEU A 150 0.58 3.48 -0.74
C LEU A 150 0.59 4.15 0.63
N LEU A 151 1.46 5.13 0.84
CA LEU A 151 1.60 5.85 2.10
C LEU A 151 0.28 6.51 2.51
N LYS A 152 -0.30 7.31 1.61
CA LYS A 152 -1.53 8.06 1.88
C LYS A 152 -2.68 7.12 2.24
N ASN A 153 -2.88 6.08 1.43
CA ASN A 153 -4.01 5.19 1.62
C ASN A 153 -3.81 4.27 2.82
N ALA A 154 -2.59 3.79 3.09
CA ALA A 154 -2.31 2.99 4.27
C ALA A 154 -2.48 3.79 5.58
N LEU A 155 -2.09 5.07 5.61
CA LEU A 155 -2.34 5.92 6.79
C LEU A 155 -3.84 6.09 7.07
N SER A 156 -4.63 6.36 6.02
CA SER A 156 -6.09 6.45 6.12
C SER A 156 -6.69 5.13 6.64
N ASP A 157 -6.27 4.02 6.06
CA ASP A 157 -6.77 2.69 6.40
C ASP A 157 -6.38 2.28 7.83
N ILE A 158 -5.18 2.63 8.31
CA ILE A 158 -4.74 2.39 9.70
C ILE A 158 -5.63 3.14 10.69
N SER A 159 -5.95 4.41 10.40
CA SER A 159 -6.83 5.20 11.27
C SER A 159 -8.22 4.58 11.32
N LEU A 160 -8.74 4.16 10.17
CA LEU A 160 -10.07 3.60 10.04
C LEU A 160 -10.19 2.24 10.74
N ILE A 161 -9.26 1.32 10.50
CA ILE A 161 -9.29 -0.02 11.08
C ILE A 161 -9.14 0.02 12.60
N ASN A 162 -8.31 0.93 13.12
CA ASN A 162 -8.17 1.11 14.56
C ASN A 162 -9.43 1.70 15.19
N LEU A 163 -10.09 2.65 14.53
CA LEU A 163 -11.36 3.19 15.00
C LEU A 163 -12.43 2.09 15.11
N VAL A 164 -12.52 1.22 14.10
CA VAL A 164 -13.50 0.12 14.09
C VAL A 164 -13.18 -0.93 15.15
N LEU A 165 -11.91 -1.28 15.34
CA LEU A 165 -11.52 -2.36 16.25
C LEU A 165 -11.41 -1.93 17.72
N THR A 166 -11.10 -0.67 18.00
CA THR A 166 -10.88 -0.17 19.37
C THR A 166 -12.00 0.74 19.86
N GLY A 167 -12.83 1.29 18.96
CA GLY A 167 -13.87 2.27 19.30
C GLY A 167 -13.33 3.61 19.83
N LYS A 168 -12.01 3.87 19.74
CA LYS A 168 -11.36 5.07 20.28
C LYS A 168 -10.65 5.85 19.16
N HIS A 169 -10.80 7.19 19.22
CA HIS A 169 -10.02 8.15 18.43
C HIS A 169 -8.62 8.33 19.02
#